data_AF-A0A2W6CVG3-F1
#
_entry.id   AF-A0A2W6CVG3-F1
#
_cell.length_a   1.000
_cell.length_b   1.000
_cell.length_c   1.000
_cell.angle_alpha   90.00
_cell.angle_beta   90.00
_cell.angle_gamma   90.00
#
_symmetry.space_group_name_H-M   'P 1'
#
loop_
_entity.id
_entity.type
_entity.pdbx_description
1 polymer ?
#
loop_
_entity_poly.entity_id
_entity_poly.type
_entity_poly.pdbx_seq_one_letter_code
_entity_poly.pdbx_strand_id
1 'polypeptide(L)'
;MTIDLQSPSVTTRQRAQNTDYRHVPADSQVRTPTPVWWQTCALRDPLIDRALALPFAGNSAPNVKTRERGLIKLLDWLEDQPGSNWQQRWLASGAEELGVDWKQIPMQWLVARDRARNYDPIDLVCGMIPLLGGQVIRPNYRWLLRLSPSHLLSQFRRVNDAEGFAALEAHCEATARHGVHDRAQALNRITWIMIRKGGLIRDITIGDCVELQDAIGEHQRNGQHGKHLYYALLAETGVFGAGAPTRLKAVMLPGQRSPAELIDRHQIACLPIRDLLVDYLTDRTVDVDYVTLEDMTRSLGLLFWKDLEQHHPGISSLRLNTQTAAAWKERVSVVPARGNQPPRPRVNVHIVFNTVRAFYQDLARWAADDPARWSRWVAPCPIRDNDTPPTSRPVAGARPTWISAPALCCRCCPP
;
A
#
# COMPACT_ATOMS: atom_id res chain seq x y z
N MET A 1 -34.49 25.72 1.69
CA MET A 1 -34.13 24.55 2.52
C MET A 1 -33.01 23.84 1.79
N THR A 2 -31.78 24.21 2.12
CA THR A 2 -30.57 23.94 1.34
C THR A 2 -29.97 22.64 1.86
N ILE A 3 -29.83 21.62 1.02
CA ILE A 3 -29.20 20.35 1.39
C ILE A 3 -27.71 20.50 1.14
N ASP A 4 -26.98 20.53 2.25
CA ASP A 4 -25.53 20.66 2.34
C ASP A 4 -24.88 19.33 1.90
N LEU A 5 -24.19 19.34 0.75
CA LEU A 5 -23.44 18.20 0.23
C LEU A 5 -22.10 18.12 0.98
N GLN A 6 -22.06 17.29 2.02
CA GLN A 6 -20.83 16.98 2.75
C GLN A 6 -19.75 16.46 1.79
N SER A 7 -18.64 17.20 1.76
CA SER A 7 -17.40 16.83 1.09
C SER A 7 -16.82 15.54 1.68
N PRO A 8 -16.26 14.61 0.89
CA PRO A 8 -15.62 13.42 1.42
C PRO A 8 -14.39 13.81 2.26
N SER A 9 -14.33 13.25 3.46
CA SER A 9 -13.37 13.55 4.52
C SER A 9 -11.91 13.34 4.12
N VAL A 10 -11.08 14.32 4.50
CA VAL A 10 -9.62 14.43 4.31
C VAL A 10 -8.83 13.21 4.85
N THR A 11 -9.45 12.41 5.72
CA THR A 11 -8.83 11.29 6.44
C THR A 11 -8.38 10.12 5.55
N THR A 12 -9.04 9.88 4.41
CA THR A 12 -8.68 8.78 3.50
C THR A 12 -7.44 9.11 2.66
N ARG A 13 -7.23 10.39 2.34
CA ARG A 13 -6.07 10.87 1.54
C ARG A 13 -4.74 10.74 2.28
N GLN A 14 -4.73 10.95 3.59
CA GLN A 14 -3.50 10.84 4.39
C GLN A 14 -3.06 9.38 4.64
N ARG A 15 -3.97 8.41 4.53
CA ARG A 15 -3.65 6.99 4.78
C ARG A 15 -2.88 6.35 3.63
N ALA A 16 -3.09 6.83 2.39
CA ALA A 16 -2.39 6.34 1.21
C ALA A 16 -0.94 6.89 1.11
N GLN A 17 -0.72 8.13 1.56
CA GLN A 17 0.60 8.79 1.44
C GLN A 17 1.67 8.28 2.41
N ASN A 18 1.30 7.49 3.43
CA ASN A 18 2.21 7.05 4.49
C ASN A 18 2.39 5.52 4.56
N THR A 19 1.99 4.79 3.52
CA THR A 19 2.27 3.35 3.45
C THR A 19 3.68 3.17 2.91
N ASP A 20 4.66 3.23 3.81
CA ASP A 20 6.04 2.87 3.55
C ASP A 20 6.09 1.37 3.25
N TYR A 21 6.07 0.99 1.97
CA TYR A 21 6.17 -0.41 1.53
C TYR A 21 7.61 -0.90 1.69
N ARG A 22 8.02 -1.09 2.95
CA ARG A 22 9.38 -1.47 3.39
C ARG A 22 9.92 -2.78 2.82
N HIS A 23 9.12 -3.52 2.06
CA HIS A 23 9.51 -4.79 1.45
C HIS A 23 9.77 -4.70 -0.05
N VAL A 24 9.74 -3.50 -0.64
CA VAL A 24 10.24 -3.32 -2.00
C VAL A 24 11.78 -3.26 -1.94
N PRO A 25 12.49 -4.21 -2.59
CA PRO A 25 13.95 -4.17 -2.67
C PRO A 25 14.45 -2.81 -3.19
N ALA A 26 15.59 -2.33 -2.70
CA ALA A 26 16.12 -1.00 -3.05
C ALA A 26 16.38 -0.83 -4.56
N ASP A 27 16.68 -1.93 -5.24
CA ASP A 27 16.88 -2.05 -6.69
C ASP A 27 15.56 -2.19 -7.48
N SER A 28 14.42 -2.31 -6.80
CA SER A 28 13.09 -2.47 -7.42
C SER A 28 12.10 -1.37 -7.04
N GLN A 29 12.62 -0.20 -6.69
CA GLN A 29 11.82 0.99 -6.35
C GLN A 29 10.95 1.46 -7.52
N VAL A 30 9.87 2.17 -7.20
CA VAL A 30 8.94 2.70 -8.19
C VAL A 30 9.66 3.62 -9.17
N ARG A 31 9.45 3.43 -10.47
CA ARG A 31 10.08 4.30 -11.47
C ARG A 31 9.38 5.65 -11.50
N THR A 32 10.11 6.74 -11.37
CA THR A 32 9.55 8.09 -11.57
C THR A 32 9.35 8.34 -13.07
N PRO A 33 8.12 8.62 -13.55
CA PRO A 33 7.92 8.99 -14.94
C PRO A 33 8.63 10.33 -15.21
N THR A 34 9.60 10.37 -16.14
CA THR A 34 10.14 11.64 -16.60
C THR A 34 9.09 12.37 -17.42
N PRO A 35 8.89 13.69 -17.25
CA PRO A 35 7.90 14.45 -18.01
C PRO A 35 8.34 14.78 -19.44
N VAL A 36 9.55 14.36 -19.82
CA VAL A 36 10.17 14.64 -21.11
C VAL A 36 10.81 13.35 -21.65
N TRP A 37 10.50 13.05 -22.90
CA TRP A 37 11.09 11.99 -23.72
C TRP A 37 10.90 12.36 -25.20
N TRP A 38 11.66 11.74 -26.09
CA TRP A 38 11.74 12.23 -27.48
C TRP A 38 10.39 12.22 -28.22
N GLN A 39 9.53 11.20 -28.00
CA GLN A 39 8.22 11.13 -28.65
C GLN A 39 7.29 12.29 -28.27
N THR A 40 7.36 12.77 -27.02
CA THR A 40 6.51 13.88 -26.56
C THR A 40 7.02 15.24 -27.02
N CYS A 41 8.28 15.33 -27.43
CA CYS A 41 8.90 16.52 -28.03
C CYS A 41 8.85 16.53 -29.56
N ALA A 42 8.30 15.48 -30.19
CA ALA A 42 8.27 15.38 -31.64
C ALA A 42 7.37 16.48 -32.26
N LEU A 43 7.82 17.03 -33.39
CA LEU A 43 7.03 17.96 -34.19
C LEU A 43 5.75 17.27 -34.71
N ARG A 44 4.70 18.07 -34.89
CA ARG A 44 3.34 17.62 -35.20
C ARG A 44 3.27 16.68 -36.42
N ASP A 45 3.72 17.12 -37.57
CA ASP A 45 3.53 16.33 -38.81
C ASP A 45 4.37 15.04 -38.82
N PRO A 46 5.68 15.07 -38.45
CA PRO A 46 6.45 13.82 -38.28
C PRO A 46 5.87 12.88 -37.23
N LEU A 47 5.21 13.42 -36.19
CA LEU A 47 4.52 12.62 -35.19
C LEU A 47 3.31 11.92 -35.78
N ILE A 48 2.48 12.62 -36.57
CA ILE A 48 1.31 12.04 -37.23
C ILE A 48 1.72 10.88 -38.13
N ASP A 49 2.70 11.12 -39.02
CA ASP A 49 3.19 10.10 -39.96
C ASP A 49 3.68 8.86 -39.20
N ARG A 50 4.52 9.07 -38.18
CA ARG A 50 5.06 7.98 -37.36
C ARG A 50 3.95 7.23 -36.61
N ALA A 51 3.01 7.95 -36.00
CA ALA A 51 1.97 7.35 -35.17
C ALA A 51 0.95 6.56 -36.00
N LEU A 52 0.68 6.98 -37.24
CA LEU A 52 -0.20 6.26 -38.16
C LEU A 52 0.50 5.09 -38.87
N ALA A 53 1.82 5.14 -39.03
CA ALA A 53 2.62 4.05 -39.58
C ALA A 53 2.77 2.86 -38.61
N LEU A 54 2.39 3.00 -37.34
CA LEU A 54 2.48 1.92 -36.35
C LEU A 54 1.65 0.70 -36.78
N PRO A 55 2.17 -0.52 -36.57
CA PRO A 55 1.51 -1.74 -37.02
C PRO A 55 0.33 -2.07 -36.10
N PHE A 56 -0.81 -1.40 -36.25
CA PHE A 56 -2.05 -1.74 -35.56
C PHE A 56 -2.82 -2.87 -36.27
N ALA A 57 -3.49 -3.74 -35.51
CA ALA A 57 -4.28 -4.84 -36.05
C ALA A 57 -5.63 -4.34 -36.62
N GLY A 58 -6.17 -5.03 -37.61
CA GLY A 58 -7.48 -4.72 -38.19
C GLY A 58 -7.53 -3.38 -38.92
N ASN A 59 -6.42 -2.96 -39.54
CA ASN A 59 -6.33 -1.74 -40.36
C ASN A 59 -7.13 -1.90 -41.66
N SER A 60 -8.45 -1.75 -41.58
CA SER A 60 -9.27 -1.43 -42.74
C SER A 60 -9.10 0.05 -43.10
N ALA A 61 -9.26 0.42 -44.36
CA ALA A 61 -9.17 1.82 -44.79
C ALA A 61 -10.10 2.77 -43.98
N PRO A 62 -11.34 2.38 -43.61
CA PRO A 62 -12.17 3.18 -42.70
C PRO A 62 -11.58 3.37 -41.30
N ASN A 63 -10.99 2.32 -40.71
CA ASN A 63 -10.40 2.39 -39.36
C ASN A 63 -9.18 3.31 -39.32
N VAL A 64 -8.34 3.26 -40.36
CA VAL A 64 -7.17 4.14 -40.49
C VAL A 64 -7.62 5.60 -40.57
N LYS A 65 -8.58 5.91 -41.46
CA LYS A 65 -9.12 7.27 -41.59
C LYS A 65 -9.74 7.79 -40.28
N THR A 66 -10.44 6.94 -39.53
CA THR A 66 -11.04 7.31 -38.23
C THR A 66 -9.97 7.62 -37.18
N ARG A 67 -8.90 6.81 -37.10
CA ARG A 67 -7.77 7.08 -36.20
C ARG A 67 -7.01 8.34 -36.59
N GLU A 68 -6.81 8.57 -37.88
CA GLU A 68 -6.18 9.78 -38.43
C GLU A 68 -6.98 11.04 -38.08
N ARG A 69 -8.29 11.08 -38.41
CA ARG A 69 -9.16 12.20 -38.03
C ARG A 69 -9.15 12.45 -36.53
N GLY A 70 -9.23 11.38 -35.74
CA GLY A 70 -9.18 11.44 -34.28
C GLY A 70 -7.87 12.02 -33.75
N LEU A 71 -6.75 11.53 -34.25
CA LEU A 71 -5.41 11.98 -33.88
C LEU A 71 -5.23 13.46 -34.22
N ILE A 72 -5.59 13.88 -35.43
CA ILE A 72 -5.51 15.29 -35.85
C ILE A 72 -6.34 16.18 -34.92
N LYS A 73 -7.59 15.80 -34.61
CA LYS A 73 -8.44 16.58 -33.69
C LYS A 73 -7.84 16.69 -32.28
N LEU A 74 -7.25 15.60 -31.77
CA LEU A 74 -6.58 15.61 -30.47
C LEU A 74 -5.34 16.51 -30.47
N LEU A 75 -4.52 16.44 -31.51
CA LEU A 75 -3.32 17.26 -31.61
C LEU A 75 -3.66 18.74 -31.78
N ASP A 76 -4.63 19.09 -32.63
CA ASP A 76 -5.12 20.47 -32.77
C ASP A 76 -5.61 21.03 -31.42
N TRP A 77 -6.36 20.22 -30.67
CA TRP A 77 -6.82 20.62 -29.33
C TRP A 77 -5.67 20.77 -28.33
N LEU A 78 -4.69 19.88 -28.37
CA LEU A 78 -3.51 19.91 -27.49
C LEU A 78 -2.58 21.10 -27.79
N GLU A 79 -2.50 21.55 -29.05
CA GLU A 79 -1.72 22.74 -29.44
C GLU A 79 -2.20 24.03 -28.78
N ASP A 80 -3.49 24.08 -28.42
CA ASP A 80 -4.08 25.21 -27.70
C ASP A 80 -3.91 25.10 -26.17
N GLN A 81 -3.38 23.99 -25.65
CA GLN A 81 -3.08 23.83 -24.22
C GLN A 81 -1.68 24.37 -23.89
N PRO A 82 -1.43 24.89 -22.68
CA PRO A 82 -0.11 25.37 -22.31
C PRO A 82 0.87 24.20 -22.11
N GLY A 83 2.11 24.37 -22.56
CA GLY A 83 3.18 23.37 -22.41
C GLY A 83 4.16 23.37 -23.59
N SER A 84 5.41 22.98 -23.35
CA SER A 84 6.45 22.91 -24.39
C SER A 84 6.53 21.57 -25.10
N ASN A 85 5.82 20.55 -24.60
CA ASN A 85 5.73 19.22 -25.20
C ASN A 85 4.31 18.63 -25.06
N TRP A 86 4.00 17.55 -25.79
CA TRP A 86 2.66 16.97 -25.83
C TRP A 86 2.17 16.47 -24.47
N GLN A 87 3.07 15.97 -23.62
CA GLN A 87 2.75 15.49 -22.28
C GLN A 87 2.36 16.64 -21.36
N GLN A 88 3.09 17.75 -21.39
CA GLN A 88 2.76 18.94 -20.61
C GLN A 88 1.42 19.53 -21.06
N ARG A 89 1.17 19.59 -22.37
CA ARG A 89 -0.11 20.02 -22.95
C ARG A 89 -1.26 19.12 -22.49
N TRP A 90 -1.05 17.80 -22.48
CA TRP A 90 -2.02 16.84 -21.95
C TRP A 90 -2.30 17.05 -20.46
N LEU A 91 -1.26 17.21 -19.63
CA LEU A 91 -1.41 17.44 -18.19
C LEU A 91 -2.15 18.77 -17.90
N ALA A 92 -1.83 19.83 -18.65
CA ALA A 92 -2.47 21.12 -18.48
C ALA A 92 -3.95 21.14 -18.90
N SER A 93 -4.36 20.18 -19.73
CA SER A 93 -5.71 20.13 -20.29
C SER A 93 -6.81 19.81 -19.28
N GLY A 94 -6.47 19.27 -18.11
CA GLY A 94 -7.44 18.80 -17.10
C GLY A 94 -8.17 17.51 -17.48
N ALA A 95 -7.75 16.82 -18.55
CA ALA A 95 -8.42 15.61 -19.04
C ALA A 95 -8.33 14.43 -18.05
N GLU A 96 -7.26 14.35 -17.25
CA GLU A 96 -7.06 13.24 -16.32
C GLU A 96 -8.01 13.31 -15.11
N GLU A 97 -8.38 14.52 -14.70
CA GLU A 97 -9.25 14.83 -13.58
C GLU A 97 -10.68 14.35 -13.86
N LEU A 98 -11.15 14.50 -15.10
CA LEU A 98 -12.49 14.06 -15.53
C LEU A 98 -12.60 12.54 -15.74
N GLY A 99 -11.49 11.83 -15.90
CA GLY A 99 -11.49 10.37 -16.00
C GLY A 99 -12.32 9.86 -17.19
N VAL A 100 -13.46 9.20 -16.96
CA VAL A 100 -14.32 8.64 -18.04
C VAL A 100 -14.90 9.73 -18.96
N ASP A 101 -15.10 10.92 -18.40
CA ASP A 101 -15.70 12.07 -19.06
C ASP A 101 -14.69 12.96 -19.78
N TRP A 102 -13.42 12.54 -19.87
CA TRP A 102 -12.33 13.34 -20.46
C TRP A 102 -12.66 13.92 -21.84
N LYS A 103 -13.44 13.19 -22.66
CA LYS A 103 -13.83 13.60 -24.02
C LYS A 103 -14.66 14.88 -24.06
N GLN A 104 -15.31 15.24 -22.95
CA GLN A 104 -16.10 16.46 -22.88
C GLN A 104 -15.25 17.71 -23.15
N ILE A 105 -13.98 17.72 -22.73
CA ILE A 105 -13.07 18.87 -22.93
C ILE A 105 -12.76 19.10 -24.42
N PRO A 106 -12.18 18.15 -25.18
CA PRO A 106 -11.96 18.34 -26.60
C PRO A 106 -13.27 18.52 -27.39
N MET A 107 -14.38 17.91 -26.96
CA MET A 107 -15.68 18.15 -27.59
C MET A 107 -16.16 19.59 -27.41
N GLN A 108 -16.06 20.17 -26.22
CA GLN A 108 -16.39 21.58 -25.97
C GLN A 108 -15.50 22.51 -26.80
N TRP A 109 -14.20 22.19 -26.91
CA TRP A 109 -13.27 22.93 -27.74
C TRP A 109 -13.64 22.90 -29.24
N LEU A 110 -14.10 21.74 -29.75
CA LEU A 110 -14.59 21.59 -31.13
C LEU A 110 -15.88 22.39 -31.37
N VAL A 111 -16.82 22.35 -30.41
CA VAL A 111 -18.08 23.11 -30.48
C VAL A 111 -17.81 24.61 -30.51
N ALA A 112 -16.91 25.12 -29.65
CA ALA A 112 -16.56 26.52 -29.58
C ALA A 112 -15.92 27.06 -30.90
N ARG A 113 -15.45 26.17 -31.77
CA ARG A 113 -14.84 26.50 -33.06
C ARG A 113 -15.72 26.15 -34.26
N ASP A 114 -16.97 25.74 -34.03
CA ASP A 114 -17.90 25.26 -35.06
C ASP A 114 -17.37 24.06 -35.88
N ARG A 115 -16.49 23.27 -35.26
CA ARG A 115 -15.85 22.08 -35.87
C ARG A 115 -16.51 20.76 -35.48
N ALA A 116 -17.45 20.79 -34.52
CA ALA A 116 -18.05 19.59 -33.96
C ALA A 116 -18.93 18.83 -34.96
N ARG A 117 -18.85 17.50 -34.91
CA ARG A 117 -19.62 16.53 -35.70
C ARG A 117 -20.08 15.36 -34.81
N ASN A 118 -21.17 14.71 -35.19
CA ASN A 118 -21.79 13.63 -34.39
C ASN A 118 -20.87 12.42 -34.17
N TYR A 119 -19.91 12.18 -35.06
CA TYR A 119 -18.96 11.06 -34.98
C TYR A 119 -17.67 11.39 -34.20
N ASP A 120 -17.50 12.64 -33.74
CA ASP A 120 -16.27 13.08 -33.06
C ASP A 120 -15.97 12.34 -31.77
N PRO A 121 -16.95 11.97 -30.91
CA PRO A 121 -16.64 11.19 -29.71
C PRO A 121 -15.95 9.86 -30.03
N ILE A 122 -16.31 9.23 -31.16
CA ILE A 122 -15.69 7.98 -31.62
C ILE A 122 -14.32 8.26 -32.22
N ASP A 123 -14.20 9.28 -33.09
CA ASP A 123 -12.92 9.70 -33.65
C ASP A 123 -11.90 9.98 -32.52
N LEU A 124 -12.28 10.74 -31.47
CA LEU A 124 -11.42 11.06 -30.34
C LEU A 124 -10.94 9.80 -29.59
N VAL A 125 -11.83 8.81 -29.33
CA VAL A 125 -11.41 7.53 -28.72
C VAL A 125 -10.44 6.79 -29.62
N CYS A 126 -10.72 6.72 -30.92
CA CYS A 126 -9.86 6.06 -31.88
C CYS A 126 -8.51 6.76 -32.04
N GLY A 127 -8.45 8.09 -31.95
CA GLY A 127 -7.23 8.89 -31.97
C GLY A 127 -6.31 8.63 -30.78
N MET A 128 -6.84 8.16 -29.65
CA MET A 128 -6.01 7.75 -28.51
C MET A 128 -5.16 6.50 -28.81
N ILE A 129 -5.56 5.66 -29.77
CA ILE A 129 -4.81 4.44 -30.13
C ILE A 129 -3.41 4.80 -30.66
N PRO A 130 -3.26 5.63 -31.71
CA PRO A 130 -1.94 6.08 -32.17
C PRO A 130 -1.23 6.99 -31.16
N LEU A 131 -1.96 7.79 -30.38
CA LEU A 131 -1.36 8.70 -29.41
C LEU A 131 -0.67 7.94 -28.25
N LEU A 132 -1.35 6.93 -27.70
CA LEU A 132 -0.79 6.06 -26.65
C LEU A 132 0.17 5.03 -27.24
N GLY A 133 -0.19 4.41 -28.38
CA GLY A 133 0.66 3.44 -29.05
C GLY A 133 2.02 4.02 -29.48
N GLY A 134 2.03 5.28 -29.91
CA GLY A 134 3.25 6.04 -30.23
C GLY A 134 3.95 6.67 -29.02
N GLN A 135 3.44 6.40 -27.81
CA GLN A 135 3.94 6.92 -26.53
C GLN A 135 4.09 8.44 -26.53
N VAL A 136 3.19 9.17 -27.18
CA VAL A 136 3.23 10.64 -27.27
C VAL A 136 2.86 11.27 -25.92
N ILE A 137 1.91 10.64 -25.24
CA ILE A 137 1.48 10.98 -23.88
C ILE A 137 1.45 9.71 -23.02
N ARG A 138 1.55 9.90 -21.70
CA ARG A 138 1.51 8.86 -20.67
C ARG A 138 0.52 9.25 -19.57
N PRO A 139 -0.78 8.91 -19.74
CA PRO A 139 -1.78 9.32 -18.79
C PRO A 139 -1.59 8.70 -17.40
N ASN A 140 -2.16 9.31 -16.35
CA ASN A 140 -2.15 8.78 -15.00
C ASN A 140 -3.12 7.59 -14.80
N TYR A 141 -3.00 6.89 -13.65
CA TYR A 141 -3.87 5.75 -13.36
C TYR A 141 -5.34 6.12 -13.13
N ARG A 142 -5.65 7.34 -12.66
CA ARG A 142 -7.02 7.82 -12.54
C ARG A 142 -7.74 7.82 -13.89
N TRP A 143 -7.03 8.21 -14.94
CA TRP A 143 -7.53 8.18 -16.32
C TRP A 143 -7.50 6.75 -16.90
N LEU A 144 -6.35 6.05 -16.81
CA LEU A 144 -6.16 4.74 -17.43
C LEU A 144 -7.11 3.66 -16.90
N LEU A 145 -7.35 3.64 -15.59
CA LEU A 145 -8.19 2.61 -14.94
C LEU A 145 -9.69 2.76 -15.25
N ARG A 146 -10.09 3.86 -15.89
CA ARG A 146 -11.46 4.12 -16.35
C ARG A 146 -11.64 3.88 -17.84
N LEU A 147 -10.55 3.62 -18.57
CA LEU A 147 -10.60 3.30 -19.99
C LEU A 147 -11.22 1.90 -20.19
N SER A 148 -12.15 1.77 -21.14
CA SER A 148 -12.69 0.46 -21.50
C SER A 148 -11.58 -0.39 -22.15
N PRO A 149 -11.20 -1.56 -21.60
CA PRO A 149 -9.82 -2.03 -21.73
C PRO A 149 -9.48 -2.80 -23.02
N SER A 150 -10.44 -3.40 -23.72
CA SER A 150 -10.09 -4.55 -24.57
C SER A 150 -9.36 -4.20 -25.87
N HIS A 151 -9.88 -3.25 -26.67
CA HIS A 151 -9.30 -2.98 -27.99
C HIS A 151 -8.08 -2.06 -27.96
N LEU A 152 -8.10 -0.97 -27.18
CA LEU A 152 -6.96 -0.06 -27.14
C LEU A 152 -5.72 -0.76 -26.55
N LEU A 153 -5.89 -1.48 -25.44
CA LEU A 153 -4.77 -2.15 -24.78
C LEU A 153 -4.19 -3.26 -25.66
N SER A 154 -5.01 -4.00 -26.41
CA SER A 154 -4.47 -5.01 -27.35
C SER A 154 -3.63 -4.38 -28.47
N GLN A 155 -4.06 -3.23 -29.00
CA GLN A 155 -3.30 -2.48 -29.99
C GLN A 155 -1.97 -1.96 -29.43
N PHE A 156 -1.99 -1.44 -28.20
CA PHE A 156 -0.78 -0.98 -27.52
C PHE A 156 0.26 -2.09 -27.37
N ARG A 157 -0.17 -3.26 -26.87
CA ARG A 157 0.69 -4.44 -26.64
C ARG A 157 1.43 -4.85 -27.92
N ARG A 158 0.72 -4.87 -29.04
CA ARG A 158 1.26 -5.25 -30.36
C ARG A 158 2.34 -4.28 -30.86
N VAL A 159 2.23 -3.00 -30.52
CA VAL A 159 3.14 -1.97 -31.03
C VAL A 159 4.35 -1.75 -30.13
N ASN A 160 4.20 -1.90 -28.81
CA ASN A 160 5.22 -1.50 -27.86
C ASN A 160 6.12 -2.65 -27.37
N ASP A 161 5.59 -3.87 -27.20
CA ASP A 161 6.39 -5.02 -26.72
C ASP A 161 5.77 -6.37 -27.13
N ALA A 162 5.60 -6.57 -28.44
CA ALA A 162 4.95 -7.77 -28.97
C ALA A 162 5.62 -9.07 -28.50
N GLU A 163 6.95 -9.08 -28.45
CA GLU A 163 7.74 -10.24 -28.01
C GLU A 163 7.55 -10.51 -26.51
N GLY A 164 7.63 -9.48 -25.66
CA GLY A 164 7.40 -9.64 -24.22
C GLY A 164 5.98 -10.13 -23.90
N PHE A 165 4.97 -9.63 -24.60
CA PHE A 165 3.59 -10.12 -24.43
C PHE A 165 3.40 -11.54 -24.95
N ALA A 166 4.03 -11.91 -26.07
CA ALA A 166 4.01 -13.29 -26.57
C ALA A 166 4.66 -14.27 -25.57
N ALA A 167 5.75 -13.88 -24.91
CA ALA A 167 6.38 -14.69 -23.87
C ALA A 167 5.46 -14.91 -22.65
N LEU A 168 4.74 -13.87 -22.21
CA LEU A 168 3.76 -13.98 -21.11
C LEU A 168 2.57 -14.88 -21.49
N GLU A 169 2.09 -14.79 -22.73
CA GLU A 169 1.00 -15.62 -23.24
C GLU A 169 1.42 -17.09 -23.35
N ALA A 170 2.61 -17.38 -23.90
CA ALA A 170 3.17 -18.72 -23.95
C ALA A 170 3.34 -19.34 -22.55
N HIS A 171 3.77 -18.55 -21.56
CA HIS A 171 3.87 -19.01 -20.17
C HIS A 171 2.51 -19.33 -19.55
N CYS A 172 1.48 -18.52 -19.85
CA CYS A 172 0.10 -18.77 -19.42
C CYS A 172 -0.47 -20.06 -20.04
N GLU A 173 -0.14 -20.35 -21.30
CA GLU A 173 -0.53 -21.59 -21.99
C GLU A 173 0.18 -22.80 -21.37
N ALA A 174 1.49 -22.72 -21.18
CA ALA A 174 2.29 -23.80 -20.62
C ALA A 174 1.88 -24.18 -19.19
N THR A 175 1.47 -23.20 -18.37
CA THR A 175 1.11 -23.46 -16.97
C THR A 175 -0.33 -23.90 -16.78
N ALA A 176 -1.26 -23.54 -17.69
CA ALA A 176 -2.70 -23.81 -17.59
C ALA A 176 -3.36 -23.38 -16.25
N ARG A 177 -2.68 -22.59 -15.41
CA ARG A 177 -3.09 -22.26 -14.03
C ARG A 177 -4.21 -21.21 -13.94
N HIS A 178 -4.56 -20.56 -15.05
CA HIS A 178 -5.42 -19.37 -15.05
C HIS A 178 -6.47 -19.40 -16.16
N GLY A 179 -7.69 -18.99 -15.83
CA GLY A 179 -8.79 -18.84 -16.78
C GLY A 179 -8.59 -17.66 -17.75
N VAL A 180 -9.25 -17.72 -18.91
CA VAL A 180 -9.13 -16.72 -20.00
C VAL A 180 -9.35 -15.28 -19.51
N HIS A 181 -10.36 -15.08 -18.67
CA HIS A 181 -10.66 -13.75 -18.13
C HIS A 181 -9.54 -13.22 -17.22
N ASP A 182 -8.95 -14.07 -16.38
CA ASP A 182 -7.88 -13.63 -15.47
C ASP A 182 -6.60 -13.31 -16.24
N ARG A 183 -6.29 -14.07 -17.30
CA ARG A 183 -5.20 -13.74 -18.24
C ARG A 183 -5.40 -12.37 -18.86
N ALA A 184 -6.57 -12.11 -19.44
CA ALA A 184 -6.87 -10.81 -20.05
C ALA A 184 -6.72 -9.65 -19.05
N GLN A 185 -7.20 -9.82 -17.82
CA GLN A 185 -7.03 -8.82 -16.75
C GLN A 185 -5.57 -8.62 -16.36
N ALA A 186 -4.78 -9.69 -16.30
CA ALA A 186 -3.36 -9.61 -16.00
C ALA A 186 -2.59 -8.81 -17.07
N LEU A 187 -2.84 -9.11 -18.35
CA LEU A 187 -2.22 -8.41 -19.47
C LEU A 187 -2.65 -6.93 -19.52
N ASN A 188 -3.90 -6.61 -19.21
CA ASN A 188 -4.36 -5.22 -19.10
C ASN A 188 -3.60 -4.45 -18.02
N ARG A 189 -3.34 -5.06 -16.86
CA ARG A 189 -2.57 -4.43 -15.76
C ARG A 189 -1.13 -4.14 -16.15
N ILE A 190 -0.45 -5.09 -16.80
CA ILE A 190 0.90 -4.89 -17.34
C ILE A 190 0.89 -3.76 -18.36
N THR A 191 -0.11 -3.74 -19.24
CA THR A 191 -0.27 -2.69 -20.26
C THR A 191 -0.45 -1.31 -19.62
N TRP A 192 -1.23 -1.18 -18.55
CA TRP A 192 -1.38 0.10 -17.83
C TRP A 192 -0.07 0.58 -17.21
N ILE A 193 0.75 -0.31 -16.65
CA ILE A 193 2.10 0.04 -16.16
C ILE A 193 2.93 0.59 -17.31
N MET A 194 2.98 -0.11 -18.45
CA MET A 194 3.76 0.31 -19.61
C MET A 194 3.29 1.64 -20.20
N ILE A 195 1.98 1.90 -20.27
CA ILE A 195 1.46 3.19 -20.74
C ILE A 195 1.90 4.30 -19.78
N ARG A 196 1.80 4.07 -18.46
CA ARG A 196 2.15 5.09 -17.46
C ARG A 196 3.65 5.37 -17.38
N LYS A 197 4.46 4.32 -17.37
CA LYS A 197 5.90 4.39 -17.09
C LYS A 197 6.76 4.45 -18.35
N GLY A 198 6.24 3.99 -19.48
CA GLY A 198 7.04 3.69 -20.65
C GLY A 198 7.99 2.51 -20.44
N GLY A 199 8.81 2.26 -21.47
CA GLY A 199 9.69 1.09 -21.52
C GLY A 199 8.97 -0.19 -21.91
N LEU A 200 9.69 -1.29 -21.78
CA LEU A 200 9.26 -2.65 -22.11
C LEU A 200 8.85 -3.39 -20.83
N ILE A 201 8.31 -4.60 -20.99
CA ILE A 201 7.94 -5.47 -19.86
C ILE A 201 9.13 -5.73 -18.94
N ARG A 202 10.33 -5.92 -19.51
CA ARG A 202 11.57 -6.13 -18.74
C ARG A 202 11.97 -4.95 -17.85
N ASP A 203 11.45 -3.75 -18.13
CA ASP A 203 11.77 -2.54 -17.36
C ASP A 203 10.80 -2.34 -16.17
N ILE A 204 9.77 -3.20 -16.03
CA ILE A 204 8.79 -3.11 -14.95
C ILE A 204 9.43 -3.51 -13.62
N THR A 205 9.22 -2.70 -12.59
CA THR A 205 9.71 -2.96 -11.22
C THR A 205 8.60 -3.48 -10.31
N ILE A 206 9.00 -4.02 -9.15
CA ILE A 206 8.06 -4.38 -8.08
C ILE A 206 7.34 -3.12 -7.58
N GLY A 207 8.04 -2.01 -7.43
CA GLY A 207 7.46 -0.72 -7.03
C GLY A 207 6.37 -0.22 -7.99
N ASP A 208 6.53 -0.41 -9.30
CA ASP A 208 5.48 -0.09 -10.28
C ASP A 208 4.20 -0.93 -10.07
N CYS A 209 4.35 -2.19 -9.66
CA CYS A 209 3.22 -3.06 -9.35
C CYS A 209 2.48 -2.63 -8.08
N VAL A 210 3.23 -2.16 -7.07
CA VAL A 210 2.67 -1.62 -5.83
C VAL A 210 1.87 -0.35 -6.12
N GLU A 211 2.45 0.62 -6.84
CA GLU A 211 1.76 1.85 -7.27
C GLU A 211 0.51 1.53 -8.12
N LEU A 212 0.65 0.57 -9.03
CA LEU A 212 -0.40 -0.30 -9.58
C LEU A 212 -1.61 -0.48 -8.65
N GLN A 213 -1.35 -1.31 -7.66
CA GLN A 213 -2.38 -1.86 -6.80
C GLN A 213 -3.02 -0.79 -5.90
N ASP A 214 -2.27 0.24 -5.52
CA ASP A 214 -2.76 1.38 -4.76
C ASP A 214 -3.74 2.21 -5.58
N ALA A 215 -3.37 2.55 -6.82
CA ALA A 215 -4.24 3.29 -7.71
C ALA A 215 -5.54 2.51 -8.04
N ILE A 216 -5.48 1.18 -8.11
CA ILE A 216 -6.68 0.33 -8.25
C ILE A 216 -7.59 0.48 -7.01
N GLY A 217 -7.01 0.44 -5.81
CA GLY A 217 -7.74 0.62 -4.55
C GLY A 217 -8.40 2.00 -4.44
N GLU A 218 -7.73 3.04 -4.93
CA GLU A 218 -8.23 4.42 -4.90
C GLU A 218 -9.30 4.72 -5.96
N HIS A 219 -9.15 4.17 -7.17
CA HIS A 219 -9.91 4.64 -8.33
C HIS A 219 -10.97 3.66 -8.85
N GLN A 220 -10.93 2.38 -8.47
CA GLN A 220 -11.94 1.40 -8.88
C GLN A 220 -12.95 1.10 -7.76
N ARG A 221 -14.24 1.38 -8.02
CA ARG A 221 -15.35 1.18 -7.05
C ARG A 221 -15.57 -0.28 -6.65
N ASN A 222 -15.30 -1.23 -7.56
CA ASN A 222 -15.46 -2.67 -7.32
C ASN A 222 -14.11 -3.33 -7.04
N GLY A 223 -13.25 -2.66 -6.26
CA GLY A 223 -11.86 -3.00 -6.00
C GLY A 223 -11.60 -4.49 -6.15
N GLN A 224 -10.95 -4.88 -7.25
CA GLN A 224 -10.53 -6.27 -7.47
C GLN A 224 -9.30 -6.54 -6.58
N HIS A 225 -9.53 -6.49 -5.28
CA HIS A 225 -8.62 -6.89 -4.22
C HIS A 225 -8.27 -8.35 -4.46
N GLY A 226 -6.98 -8.66 -4.58
CA GLY A 226 -6.50 -10.06 -4.65
C GLY A 226 -6.19 -10.62 -6.04
N LYS A 227 -6.40 -9.89 -7.15
CA LYS A 227 -6.01 -10.38 -8.49
C LYS A 227 -4.57 -10.01 -8.86
N HIS A 228 -3.62 -10.70 -8.23
CA HIS A 228 -2.18 -10.46 -8.40
C HIS A 228 -1.53 -11.28 -9.52
N LEU A 229 -2.31 -11.85 -10.44
CA LEU A 229 -1.79 -12.70 -11.51
C LEU A 229 -0.74 -11.97 -12.37
N TYR A 230 -0.96 -10.70 -12.71
CA TYR A 230 0.00 -9.92 -13.48
C TYR A 230 1.40 -9.90 -12.84
N TYR A 231 1.47 -9.75 -11.52
CA TYR A 231 2.73 -9.77 -10.79
C TYR A 231 3.37 -11.17 -10.81
N ALA A 232 2.56 -12.22 -10.61
CA ALA A 232 3.05 -13.59 -10.65
C ALA A 232 3.64 -13.92 -12.03
N LEU A 233 3.00 -13.49 -13.13
CA LEU A 233 3.52 -13.68 -14.48
C LEU A 233 4.86 -12.97 -14.69
N LEU A 234 4.99 -11.72 -14.24
CA LEU A 234 6.25 -10.98 -14.32
C LEU A 234 7.37 -11.67 -13.51
N ALA A 235 7.06 -12.14 -12.30
CA ALA A 235 8.01 -12.87 -11.46
C ALA A 235 8.42 -14.21 -12.08
N GLU A 236 7.47 -15.01 -12.53
CA GLU A 236 7.70 -16.35 -13.09
C GLU A 236 8.42 -16.31 -14.45
N THR A 237 8.23 -15.26 -15.23
CA THR A 237 8.99 -15.02 -16.48
C THR A 237 10.34 -14.32 -16.24
N GLY A 238 10.73 -14.13 -14.98
CA GLY A 238 12.07 -13.66 -14.61
C GLY A 238 12.28 -12.16 -14.67
N VAL A 239 11.23 -11.34 -14.86
CA VAL A 239 11.35 -9.87 -14.96
C VAL A 239 11.99 -9.26 -13.71
N PHE A 240 11.72 -9.83 -12.53
CA PHE A 240 12.24 -9.33 -11.25
C PHE A 240 13.49 -10.07 -10.74
N GLY A 241 14.03 -11.05 -11.49
CA GLY A 241 15.16 -11.88 -11.07
C GLY A 241 14.82 -12.96 -10.04
N ALA A 242 15.81 -13.81 -9.72
CA ALA A 242 15.62 -15.06 -8.96
C ALA A 242 15.28 -14.88 -7.47
N GLY A 243 15.52 -13.69 -6.90
CA GLY A 243 15.26 -13.39 -5.49
C GLY A 243 13.92 -12.70 -5.23
N ALA A 244 13.14 -12.40 -6.27
CA ALA A 244 11.90 -11.65 -6.10
C ALA A 244 10.81 -12.49 -5.42
N PRO A 245 10.02 -11.91 -4.50
CA PRO A 245 8.84 -12.57 -3.96
C PRO A 245 7.90 -13.00 -5.10
N THR A 246 7.32 -14.20 -5.03
CA THR A 246 6.46 -14.74 -6.10
C THR A 246 5.03 -14.18 -6.11
N ARG A 247 4.62 -13.49 -5.04
CA ARG A 247 3.25 -12.95 -4.88
C ARG A 247 3.30 -11.51 -4.43
N LEU A 248 2.55 -10.63 -5.12
CA LEU A 248 2.45 -9.22 -4.73
C LEU A 248 1.91 -9.03 -3.32
N LYS A 249 1.01 -9.92 -2.85
CA LYS A 249 0.51 -9.87 -1.47
C LYS A 249 1.64 -10.00 -0.44
N ALA A 250 2.71 -10.74 -0.75
CA ALA A 250 3.89 -10.86 0.10
C ALA A 250 4.66 -9.54 0.19
N VAL A 251 4.79 -8.84 -0.94
CA VAL A 251 5.41 -7.50 -1.02
C VAL A 251 4.57 -6.44 -0.31
N MET A 252 3.25 -6.51 -0.48
CA MET A 252 2.30 -5.52 0.04
C MET A 252 1.88 -5.76 1.49
N LEU A 253 2.36 -6.82 2.13
CA LEU A 253 2.25 -6.93 3.59
C LEU A 253 2.95 -5.70 4.17
N PRO A 254 2.27 -4.88 5.00
CA PRO A 254 2.92 -3.76 5.64
C PRO A 254 4.18 -4.26 6.34
N GLY A 255 5.30 -3.57 6.13
CA GLY A 255 6.54 -3.87 6.86
C GLY A 255 6.26 -4.00 8.36
N GLN A 256 6.95 -4.93 9.01
CA GLN A 256 6.98 -4.95 10.48
C GLN A 256 7.31 -3.54 10.97
N ARG A 257 6.41 -2.97 11.77
CA ARG A 257 6.57 -1.62 12.31
C ARG A 257 7.64 -1.68 13.38
N SER A 258 8.50 -0.67 13.40
CA SER A 258 9.48 -0.51 14.49
C SER A 258 8.75 -0.34 15.83
N PRO A 259 9.41 -0.65 16.97
CA PRO A 259 8.85 -0.38 18.30
C PRO A 259 8.33 1.06 18.47
N ALA A 260 9.08 2.03 17.93
CA ALA A 260 8.69 3.45 17.88
C ALA A 260 7.33 3.65 17.23
N GLU A 261 7.17 3.16 16.00
CA GLU A 261 5.92 3.30 15.26
C GLU A 261 4.77 2.53 15.87
N LEU A 262 5.04 1.37 16.47
CA LEU A 262 4.03 0.58 17.17
C LEU A 262 3.43 1.36 18.34
N ILE A 263 4.29 2.02 19.13
CA ILE A 263 3.90 2.87 20.28
C ILE A 263 3.23 4.16 19.83
N ASP A 264 3.72 4.82 18.77
CA ASP A 264 3.19 6.11 18.30
C ASP A 264 1.71 6.05 17.91
N ARG A 265 1.21 4.86 17.50
CA ARG A 265 -0.23 4.64 17.24
C ARG A 265 -1.12 4.92 18.45
N HIS A 266 -0.57 4.80 19.65
CA HIS A 266 -1.30 4.99 20.90
C HIS A 266 -1.33 6.46 21.34
N GLN A 267 -0.57 7.33 20.67
CA GLN A 267 -0.55 8.78 20.89
C GLN A 267 -0.33 9.12 22.37
N ILE A 268 0.69 8.51 22.99
CA ILE A 268 1.08 8.76 24.38
C ILE A 268 1.53 10.22 24.52
N ALA A 269 0.93 10.96 25.44
CA ALA A 269 1.20 12.38 25.64
C ALA A 269 2.52 12.60 26.41
N CYS A 270 2.82 11.75 27.39
CA CYS A 270 4.06 11.81 28.16
C CYS A 270 5.24 11.28 27.33
N LEU A 271 5.94 12.17 26.62
CA LEU A 271 7.09 11.81 25.78
C LEU A 271 8.17 10.99 26.51
N PRO A 272 8.56 11.32 27.76
CA PRO A 272 9.53 10.49 28.49
C PRO A 272 9.10 9.03 28.67
N ILE A 273 7.81 8.77 28.88
CA ILE A 273 7.28 7.41 29.04
C ILE A 273 7.11 6.74 27.68
N ARG A 274 6.72 7.50 26.64
CA ARG A 274 6.73 7.02 25.27
C ARG A 274 8.11 6.50 24.89
N ASP A 275 9.16 7.28 25.12
CA ASP A 275 10.53 6.91 24.79
C ASP A 275 11.00 5.71 25.62
N LEU A 276 10.66 5.65 26.91
CA LEU A 276 10.89 4.47 27.75
C LEU A 276 10.28 3.19 27.17
N LEU A 277 9.01 3.25 26.74
CA LEU A 277 8.33 2.08 26.18
C LEU A 277 8.97 1.64 24.86
N VAL A 278 9.42 2.60 24.05
CA VAL A 278 10.14 2.33 22.81
C VAL A 278 11.49 1.67 23.10
N ASP A 279 12.26 2.20 24.04
CA ASP A 279 13.54 1.63 24.47
C ASP A 279 13.36 0.20 25.00
N TYR A 280 12.38 -0.01 25.88
CA TYR A 280 12.08 -1.32 26.45
C TYR A 280 11.69 -2.33 25.36
N LEU A 281 10.79 -1.95 24.45
CA LEU A 281 10.37 -2.84 23.37
C LEU A 281 11.50 -3.10 22.36
N THR A 282 12.41 -2.14 22.17
CA THR A 282 13.59 -2.29 21.30
C THR A 282 14.51 -3.38 21.85
N ASP A 283 14.85 -3.32 23.14
CA ASP A 283 15.68 -4.35 23.77
C ASP A 283 14.98 -5.72 23.76
N ARG A 284 13.65 -5.76 23.92
CA ARG A 284 12.86 -7.00 23.85
C ARG A 284 12.81 -7.63 22.45
N THR A 285 13.08 -6.90 21.37
CA THR A 285 13.06 -7.48 20.00
C THR A 285 14.05 -8.62 19.80
N VAL A 286 15.09 -8.71 20.64
CA VAL A 286 16.10 -9.76 20.59
C VAL A 286 15.53 -11.12 21.04
N ASP A 287 14.54 -11.11 21.94
CA ASP A 287 14.07 -12.32 22.64
C ASP A 287 12.67 -12.77 22.23
N VAL A 288 11.92 -11.96 21.48
CA VAL A 288 10.51 -12.22 21.16
C VAL A 288 10.22 -12.11 19.66
N ASP A 289 9.28 -12.93 19.18
CA ASP A 289 8.75 -12.79 17.83
C ASP A 289 7.87 -11.52 17.68
N TYR A 290 7.63 -11.09 16.44
CA TYR A 290 6.89 -9.86 16.16
C TYR A 290 5.43 -9.86 16.65
N VAL A 291 4.76 -11.03 16.68
CA VAL A 291 3.38 -11.12 17.18
C VAL A 291 3.38 -10.85 18.68
N THR A 292 4.32 -11.45 19.40
CA THR A 292 4.54 -11.20 20.82
C THR A 292 4.88 -9.73 21.08
N LEU A 293 5.75 -9.12 20.26
CA LEU A 293 6.10 -7.70 20.34
C LEU A 293 4.88 -6.77 20.14
N GLU A 294 4.01 -7.07 19.17
CA GLU A 294 2.80 -6.28 18.92
C GLU A 294 1.80 -6.41 20.09
N ASP A 295 1.67 -7.60 20.69
CA ASP A 295 0.86 -7.82 21.88
C ASP A 295 1.40 -7.11 23.12
N MET A 296 2.73 -7.07 23.31
CA MET A 296 3.38 -6.29 24.36
C MET A 296 3.14 -4.79 24.16
N THR A 297 3.29 -4.30 22.93
CA THR A 297 3.01 -2.89 22.58
C THR A 297 1.58 -2.52 22.93
N ARG A 298 0.60 -3.33 22.51
CA ARG A 298 -0.81 -3.07 22.81
C ARG A 298 -1.08 -3.09 24.32
N SER A 299 -0.47 -4.01 25.05
CA SER A 299 -0.69 -4.13 26.50
C SER A 299 -0.09 -2.94 27.26
N LEU A 300 1.15 -2.55 26.94
CA LEU A 300 1.86 -1.47 27.64
C LEU A 300 1.41 -0.08 27.17
N GLY A 301 1.33 0.12 25.85
CA GLY A 301 1.00 1.41 25.27
C GLY A 301 -0.48 1.76 25.38
N LEU A 302 -1.37 0.88 24.90
CA LEU A 302 -2.81 1.19 24.85
C LEU A 302 -3.55 0.86 26.15
N LEU A 303 -3.41 -0.37 26.64
CA LEU A 303 -4.23 -0.88 27.74
C LEU A 303 -3.73 -0.43 29.12
N PHE A 304 -2.43 -0.15 29.24
CA PHE A 304 -1.82 0.34 30.47
C PHE A 304 -1.65 1.87 30.44
N TRP A 305 -0.66 2.38 29.71
CA TRP A 305 -0.27 3.78 29.86
C TRP A 305 -1.30 4.76 29.28
N LYS A 306 -1.84 4.48 28.08
CA LYS A 306 -2.84 5.38 27.49
C LYS A 306 -4.13 5.45 28.31
N ASP A 307 -4.56 4.34 28.93
CA ASP A 307 -5.69 4.36 29.87
C ASP A 307 -5.38 5.25 31.09
N LEU A 308 -4.18 5.14 31.66
CA LEU A 308 -3.75 5.98 32.77
C LEU A 308 -3.77 7.46 32.41
N GLU A 309 -3.24 7.85 31.24
CA GLU A 309 -3.28 9.24 30.77
C GLU A 309 -4.69 9.77 30.57
N GLN A 310 -5.60 8.93 30.07
CA GLN A 310 -7.00 9.32 29.86
C GLN A 310 -7.73 9.65 31.18
N HIS A 311 -7.37 8.97 32.27
CA HIS A 311 -8.03 9.12 33.57
C HIS A 311 -7.24 9.99 34.57
N HIS A 312 -5.95 10.19 34.33
CA HIS A 312 -5.05 11.01 35.13
C HIS A 312 -4.21 11.91 34.21
N PRO A 313 -4.80 13.00 33.66
CA PRO A 313 -4.09 13.91 32.78
C PRO A 313 -2.81 14.47 33.42
N GLY A 314 -1.70 14.45 32.69
CA GLY A 314 -0.40 14.91 33.18
C GLY A 314 0.39 13.87 33.99
N ILE A 315 -0.10 12.63 34.13
CA ILE A 315 0.68 11.55 34.74
C ILE A 315 2.00 11.34 33.98
N SER A 316 3.11 11.28 34.72
CA SER A 316 4.46 11.16 34.14
C SER A 316 5.37 10.17 34.87
N SER A 317 4.83 9.43 35.84
CA SER A 317 5.59 8.53 36.71
C SER A 317 5.01 7.12 36.73
N LEU A 318 5.88 6.11 36.71
CA LEU A 318 5.51 4.70 36.87
C LEU A 318 5.17 4.32 38.32
N ARG A 319 5.49 5.17 39.31
CA ARG A 319 5.14 4.92 40.71
C ARG A 319 3.67 5.29 40.95
N LEU A 320 2.78 4.34 40.68
CA LEU A 320 1.35 4.50 40.88
C LEU A 320 0.97 4.41 42.36
N ASN A 321 0.07 5.27 42.82
CA ASN A 321 -0.56 5.10 44.12
C ASN A 321 -1.57 3.92 44.07
N THR A 322 -1.92 3.38 45.24
CA THR A 322 -2.79 2.21 45.36
C THR A 322 -4.17 2.41 44.70
N GLN A 323 -4.75 3.61 44.80
CA GLN A 323 -6.06 3.91 44.25
C GLN A 323 -6.06 3.96 42.71
N THR A 324 -5.07 4.64 42.12
CA THR A 324 -4.85 4.71 40.68
C THR A 324 -4.61 3.32 40.10
N ALA A 325 -3.78 2.50 40.75
CA ALA A 325 -3.52 1.13 40.32
C ALA A 325 -4.78 0.26 40.39
N ALA A 326 -5.56 0.33 41.48
CA ALA A 326 -6.81 -0.42 41.63
C ALA A 326 -7.84 -0.03 40.56
N ALA A 327 -8.06 1.28 40.37
CA ALA A 327 -9.01 1.78 39.38
C ALA A 327 -8.62 1.39 37.95
N TRP A 328 -7.33 1.40 37.61
CA TRP A 328 -6.85 0.92 36.31
C TRP A 328 -7.13 -0.60 36.14
N LYS A 329 -6.83 -1.42 37.16
CA LYS A 329 -7.08 -2.87 37.10
C LYS A 329 -8.57 -3.20 36.87
N GLU A 330 -9.48 -2.46 37.49
CA GLU A 330 -10.92 -2.62 37.26
C GLU A 330 -11.31 -2.28 35.81
N ARG A 331 -10.84 -1.14 35.28
CA ARG A 331 -11.14 -0.72 33.91
C ARG A 331 -10.60 -1.68 32.86
N VAL A 332 -9.34 -2.10 33.00
CA VAL A 332 -8.71 -2.98 31.99
C VAL A 332 -9.33 -4.38 31.99
N SER A 333 -9.97 -4.80 33.10
CA SER A 333 -10.72 -6.06 33.19
C SER A 333 -12.01 -6.07 32.37
N VAL A 334 -12.45 -4.93 31.85
CA VAL A 334 -13.69 -4.79 31.07
C VAL A 334 -13.37 -4.27 29.67
N VAL A 335 -14.04 -4.82 28.66
CA VAL A 335 -14.09 -4.24 27.32
C VAL A 335 -15.27 -3.26 27.31
N PRO A 336 -15.05 -1.95 27.07
CA PRO A 336 -16.13 -0.97 27.08
C PRO A 336 -17.12 -1.22 25.93
N ALA A 337 -18.35 -0.74 26.11
CA ALA A 337 -19.40 -0.83 25.10
C ALA A 337 -18.97 -0.14 23.80
N ARG A 338 -19.30 -0.73 22.65
CA ARG A 338 -19.01 -0.16 21.33
C ARG A 338 -20.18 -0.39 20.39
N GLY A 339 -20.82 0.70 19.95
CA GLY A 339 -22.05 0.63 19.17
C GLY A 339 -23.15 -0.09 19.96
N ASN A 340 -23.75 -1.12 19.35
CA ASN A 340 -24.83 -1.92 19.97
C ASN A 340 -24.34 -3.05 20.89
N GLN A 341 -23.04 -3.17 21.18
CA GLN A 341 -22.53 -4.23 22.05
C GLN A 341 -22.39 -3.75 23.50
N PRO A 342 -22.94 -4.48 24.49
CA PRO A 342 -22.80 -4.14 25.91
C PRO A 342 -21.36 -4.34 26.40
N PRO A 343 -20.97 -3.71 27.53
CA PRO A 343 -19.66 -3.95 28.12
C PRO A 343 -19.55 -5.43 28.55
N ARG A 344 -18.37 -6.01 28.37
CA ARG A 344 -18.13 -7.43 28.66
C ARG A 344 -16.80 -7.66 29.37
N PRO A 345 -16.66 -8.73 30.18
CA PRO A 345 -15.39 -9.10 30.76
C PRO A 345 -14.30 -9.32 29.71
N ARG A 346 -13.10 -8.84 29.97
CA ARG A 346 -11.93 -9.03 29.10
C ARG A 346 -11.32 -10.41 29.36
N VAL A 347 -11.43 -11.29 28.37
CA VAL A 347 -10.91 -12.67 28.44
C VAL A 347 -9.40 -12.71 28.65
N ASN A 348 -8.65 -11.81 28.03
CA ASN A 348 -7.19 -11.80 28.05
C ASN A 348 -6.59 -10.83 29.09
N VAL A 349 -7.32 -10.47 30.16
CA VAL A 349 -6.83 -9.54 31.19
C VAL A 349 -5.53 -10.04 31.86
N HIS A 350 -5.41 -11.35 32.06
CA HIS A 350 -4.22 -11.98 32.63
C HIS A 350 -2.95 -11.75 31.79
N ILE A 351 -3.06 -11.71 30.46
CA ILE A 351 -1.94 -11.41 29.56
C ILE A 351 -1.47 -9.98 29.78
N VAL A 352 -2.40 -9.04 29.94
CA VAL A 352 -2.08 -7.62 30.21
C VAL A 352 -1.36 -7.48 31.54
N PHE A 353 -1.89 -8.09 32.61
CA PHE A 353 -1.27 -8.06 33.93
C PHE A 353 0.13 -8.68 33.95
N ASN A 354 0.31 -9.84 33.32
CA ASN A 354 1.62 -10.48 33.22
C ASN A 354 2.62 -9.63 32.42
N THR A 355 2.16 -8.97 31.35
CA THR A 355 3.03 -8.10 30.54
C THR A 355 3.47 -6.86 31.32
N VAL A 356 2.54 -6.20 32.03
CA VAL A 356 2.86 -5.05 32.88
C VAL A 356 3.77 -5.47 34.04
N ARG A 357 3.49 -6.61 34.67
CA ARG A 357 4.34 -7.14 35.74
C ARG A 357 5.77 -7.42 35.26
N ALA A 358 5.91 -8.10 34.12
CA ALA A 358 7.22 -8.38 33.52
C ALA A 358 7.97 -7.09 33.18
N PHE A 359 7.29 -6.09 32.62
CA PHE A 359 7.88 -4.77 32.35
C PHE A 359 8.48 -4.12 33.59
N TYR A 360 7.74 -4.05 34.71
CA TYR A 360 8.27 -3.47 35.95
C TYR A 360 9.44 -4.28 36.53
N GLN A 361 9.40 -5.61 36.42
CA GLN A 361 10.46 -6.49 36.89
C GLN A 361 11.73 -6.37 36.04
N ASP A 362 11.58 -6.27 34.72
CA ASP A 362 12.69 -6.08 33.79
C ASP A 362 13.37 -4.73 34.04
N LEU A 363 12.61 -3.65 34.23
CA LEU A 363 13.20 -2.35 34.59
C LEU A 363 14.02 -2.42 35.88
N ALA A 364 13.52 -3.12 36.90
CA ALA A 364 14.25 -3.30 38.16
C ALA A 364 15.54 -4.14 37.97
N ARG A 365 15.48 -5.16 37.11
CA ARG A 365 16.63 -6.02 36.81
C ARG A 365 17.67 -5.30 35.96
N TRP A 366 17.26 -4.70 34.85
CA TRP A 366 18.14 -4.01 33.90
C TRP A 366 18.77 -2.75 34.50
N ALA A 367 18.16 -2.14 35.51
CA ALA A 367 18.78 -1.06 36.27
C ALA A 367 20.06 -1.47 37.02
N ALA A 368 20.27 -2.77 37.29
CA ALA A 368 21.53 -3.26 37.83
C ALA A 368 22.63 -3.35 36.75
N ASP A 369 22.25 -3.65 35.51
CA ASP A 369 23.17 -3.85 34.39
C ASP A 369 23.53 -2.52 33.68
N ASP A 370 22.54 -1.65 33.45
CA ASP A 370 22.70 -0.30 32.89
C ASP A 370 21.91 0.74 33.73
N PRO A 371 22.50 1.23 34.84
CA PRO A 371 21.84 2.18 35.71
C PRO A 371 21.54 3.53 35.03
N ALA A 372 22.37 3.96 34.08
CA ALA A 372 22.22 5.27 33.44
C ALA A 372 20.91 5.37 32.64
N ARG A 373 20.52 4.26 32.01
CA ARG A 373 19.29 4.18 31.21
C ARG A 373 18.06 3.84 32.06
N TRP A 374 18.16 2.86 32.97
CA TRP A 374 16.97 2.25 33.58
C TRP A 374 16.68 2.67 35.02
N SER A 375 17.68 3.12 35.80
CA SER A 375 17.51 3.35 37.26
C SER A 375 16.39 4.33 37.61
N ARG A 376 16.24 5.41 36.83
CA ARG A 376 15.21 6.44 37.04
C ARG A 376 13.77 5.93 36.89
N TRP A 377 13.60 4.78 36.23
CA TRP A 377 12.30 4.21 35.89
C TRP A 377 11.85 3.11 36.86
N VAL A 378 12.73 2.67 37.76
CA VAL A 378 12.44 1.63 38.73
C VAL A 378 11.34 2.10 39.68
N ALA A 379 10.24 1.35 39.72
CA ALA A 379 9.08 1.64 40.56
C ALA A 379 8.46 0.35 41.12
N PRO A 380 7.68 0.43 42.22
CA PRO A 380 6.92 -0.71 42.70
C PRO A 380 5.90 -1.19 41.66
N CYS A 381 5.84 -2.50 41.42
CA CYS A 381 4.89 -3.10 40.48
C CYS A 381 3.44 -2.92 40.99
N PRO A 382 2.50 -2.41 40.17
CA PRO A 382 1.10 -2.25 40.56
C PRO A 382 0.31 -3.57 40.60
N ILE A 383 0.88 -4.66 40.08
CA ILE A 383 0.31 -6.01 40.07
C ILE A 383 0.87 -6.81 41.24
N ARG A 384 -0.01 -7.28 42.13
CA ARG A 384 0.33 -8.18 43.25
C ARG A 384 0.18 -9.64 42.81
N ASP A 385 0.78 -10.56 43.55
CA ASP A 385 0.71 -12.00 43.22
C ASP A 385 -0.72 -12.55 43.15
N ASN A 386 -1.64 -12.02 43.98
CA ASN A 386 -3.04 -12.43 43.96
C ASN A 386 -3.85 -11.86 42.79
N ASP A 387 -3.33 -10.89 42.03
CA ASP A 387 -4.01 -10.30 40.88
C ASP A 387 -3.88 -11.19 39.62
N THR A 388 -2.91 -12.11 39.60
CA THR A 388 -2.71 -13.09 38.53
C THR A 388 -3.36 -14.41 38.94
N PRO A 389 -4.40 -14.90 38.23
CA PRO A 389 -4.99 -16.19 38.58
C PRO A 389 -3.93 -17.29 38.49
N PRO A 390 -3.96 -18.31 39.38
CA PRO A 390 -3.06 -19.45 39.26
C PRO A 390 -3.28 -20.08 37.88
N THR A 391 -2.20 -20.30 37.13
CA THR A 391 -2.23 -21.07 35.87
C THR A 391 -3.01 -22.35 36.12
N SER A 392 -4.22 -22.44 35.55
CA SER A 392 -5.02 -23.65 35.59
C SER A 392 -4.17 -24.81 35.11
N ARG A 393 -4.09 -25.88 35.91
CA ARG A 393 -3.39 -27.13 35.55
C ARG A 393 -3.74 -27.50 34.11
N PRO A 394 -2.75 -27.90 33.28
CA PRO A 394 -3.04 -28.33 31.92
C PRO A 394 -4.01 -29.52 32.00
N VAL A 395 -5.14 -29.40 31.31
CA VAL A 395 -5.96 -30.56 30.94
C VAL A 395 -5.02 -31.51 30.18
N ALA A 396 -4.97 -32.77 30.61
CA ALA A 396 -4.11 -33.78 30.00
C ALA A 396 -4.30 -33.79 28.48
N GLY A 397 -3.28 -33.34 27.73
CA GLY A 397 -3.31 -33.32 26.26
C GLY A 397 -2.57 -32.17 25.58
N ALA A 398 -2.26 -31.06 26.27
CA ALA A 398 -1.53 -29.94 25.67
C ALA A 398 -0.28 -29.58 26.48
N ARG A 399 0.91 -29.79 25.91
CA ARG A 399 2.17 -29.28 26.47
C ARG A 399 2.27 -27.77 26.19
N PRO A 400 2.49 -26.91 27.20
CA PRO A 400 2.89 -25.53 26.99
C PRO A 400 4.37 -25.46 26.56
N THR A 401 4.69 -24.72 25.51
CA THR A 401 6.05 -24.60 24.93
C THR A 401 6.95 -23.55 25.59
N TRP A 402 6.60 -23.03 26.77
CA TRP A 402 7.32 -21.88 27.35
C TRP A 402 7.70 -22.10 28.81
N ILE A 403 8.56 -23.08 29.06
CA ILE A 403 9.48 -23.08 30.21
C ILE A 403 10.81 -23.65 29.71
N SER A 404 11.71 -22.77 29.26
CA SER A 404 13.12 -23.10 29.07
C SER A 404 13.88 -22.58 30.28
N ALA A 405 14.00 -23.41 31.31
CA ALA A 405 15.00 -23.21 32.35
C ALA A 405 16.34 -23.76 31.85
N PRO A 406 17.48 -23.06 32.03
CA PRO A 406 18.78 -23.62 31.73
C PRO A 406 19.15 -24.63 32.83
N ALA A 407 19.23 -25.90 32.47
CA ALA A 407 19.83 -26.91 33.33
C ALA A 407 21.35 -26.71 33.36
N LEU A 408 21.84 -26.03 34.40
CA LEU A 408 23.25 -26.04 34.78
C LEU A 408 23.63 -27.44 35.24
N CYS A 409 24.34 -28.18 34.39
CA CYS A 409 24.94 -29.45 34.74
C CYS A 409 26.29 -29.19 35.42
N CYS A 410 26.28 -29.03 36.75
CA CYS A 410 27.49 -29.11 37.57
C CYS A 410 27.77 -30.59 37.89
N ARG A 411 28.80 -31.17 37.28
CA ARG A 411 29.51 -32.34 37.85
C ARG A 411 31.00 -32.00 37.93
N CYS A 412 31.45 -31.74 39.14
CA CYS A 412 32.87 -31.80 39.50
C CYS A 412 33.26 -33.28 39.70
N CYS A 413 34.39 -33.68 39.10
CA CYS A 413 35.27 -34.79 39.54
C CYS A 413 35.77 -34.52 40.99
N PRO A 414 36.33 -35.49 41.77
CA PRO A 414 37.34 -36.53 41.40
C PRO A 414 37.19 -37.85 42.22
N PRO A 415 38.19 -38.77 42.30
CA PRO A 415 39.47 -38.90 41.58
C PRO A 415 39.53 -39.99 40.51
#